data_AF-A0A2P2LV74-F1
#
_entry.id   AF-A0A2P2LV74-F1
#
_cell.length_a   1.000
_cell.length_b   1.000
_cell.length_c   1.000
_cell.angle_alpha   90.00
_cell.angle_beta   90.00
_cell.angle_gamma   90.00
#
_symmetry.space_group_name_H-M   'P 1'
#
loop_
_entity.id
_entity.type
_entity.pdbx_description
1 polymer ?
#
loop_
_entity_poly.entity_id
_entity_poly.type
_entity_poly.pdbx_seq_one_letter_code
_entity_poly.pdbx_strand_id
1 'polypeptide(L)'
;MGTLGAILKHPDDFYPLLKLKMAMKHAEKQIPQQPHWGFCYTMLHKVSRSFALVIQQLGPQLRDAVCVFYLVLRALDTVEDDTSIATDVKLPILISFHRHIYDCEWHFSCGTKDYKVLMDQFHHVSTAFSELGKGHQGAIEEITRRMGAGMAKFISKEVETIDDYDEYCHYVAGLVGLGLSKLFHASQLEDLAPDDLSNSMGLFLQKTNIIRDYLEDINEIPKCRMFWPREIWSKYVNKLEVCFLPFFVLISGNI
;
A
#
# COMPACT_ATOMS: atom_id res chain seq x y z
N MET A 1 -5.91 27.05 -1.58
CA MET A 1 -6.64 27.40 -2.82
C MET A 1 -7.67 26.30 -3.06
N GLY A 2 -8.95 26.57 -2.81
CA GLY A 2 -10.01 25.56 -2.77
C GLY A 2 -10.54 25.13 -4.15
N THR A 3 -11.33 24.06 -4.15
CA THR A 3 -11.91 23.37 -5.32
C THR A 3 -12.61 24.30 -6.32
N LEU A 4 -13.22 25.39 -5.86
CA LEU A 4 -13.88 26.41 -6.69
C LEU A 4 -12.89 27.18 -7.59
N GLY A 5 -11.68 27.47 -7.11
CA GLY A 5 -10.66 28.18 -7.88
C GLY A 5 -9.98 27.30 -8.95
N ALA A 6 -9.98 25.98 -8.75
CA ALA A 6 -9.47 25.02 -9.74
C ALA A 6 -10.46 24.80 -10.88
N ILE A 7 -11.77 24.68 -10.56
CA ILE A 7 -12.84 24.54 -11.56
C ILE A 7 -12.93 25.76 -12.48
N LEU A 8 -12.66 26.98 -11.96
CA LEU A 8 -12.64 28.18 -12.79
C LEU A 8 -11.48 28.22 -13.79
N LYS A 9 -10.37 27.51 -13.49
CA LYS A 9 -9.18 27.42 -14.35
C LYS A 9 -9.25 26.27 -15.36
N HIS A 10 -10.02 25.23 -15.03
CA HIS A 10 -10.21 24.04 -15.85
C HIS A 10 -11.70 23.69 -15.92
N PRO A 11 -12.50 24.44 -16.70
CA PRO A 11 -13.95 24.25 -16.79
C PRO A 11 -14.33 22.86 -17.32
N ASP A 12 -13.48 22.26 -18.16
CA ASP A 12 -13.68 20.91 -18.70
C ASP A 12 -13.65 19.82 -17.62
N ASP A 13 -13.00 20.08 -16.47
CA ASP A 13 -12.93 19.14 -15.35
C ASP A 13 -14.23 19.08 -14.54
N PHE A 14 -15.15 20.03 -14.72
CA PHE A 14 -16.38 20.09 -13.93
C PHE A 14 -17.26 18.86 -14.11
N TYR A 15 -17.50 18.44 -15.36
CA TYR A 15 -18.34 17.29 -15.66
C TYR A 15 -17.73 15.96 -15.16
N PRO A 16 -16.45 15.65 -15.40
CA PRO A 16 -15.77 14.49 -14.79
C PRO A 16 -15.84 14.49 -13.27
N LEU A 17 -15.61 15.63 -12.61
CA LEU A 17 -15.68 15.73 -11.14
C LEU A 17 -17.10 15.49 -10.61
N LEU A 18 -18.12 16.01 -11.31
CA LEU A 18 -19.51 15.76 -10.96
C LEU A 18 -19.87 14.28 -11.13
N LYS A 19 -19.46 13.66 -12.24
CA LYS A 19 -19.66 12.23 -12.51
C LYS A 19 -19.00 11.37 -11.43
N LEU A 20 -17.76 11.70 -11.06
CA LEU A 20 -17.04 11.02 -9.97
C LEU A 20 -17.78 11.14 -8.64
N LYS A 21 -18.23 12.35 -8.28
CA LYS A 21 -18.97 12.59 -7.04
C LYS A 21 -20.31 11.84 -6.99
N MET A 22 -21.00 11.72 -8.13
CA MET A 22 -22.23 10.92 -8.23
C MET A 22 -21.95 9.43 -8.09
N ALA A 23 -20.89 8.92 -8.74
CA ALA A 23 -20.48 7.52 -8.62
C ALA A 23 -20.13 7.15 -7.18
N MET A 24 -19.39 8.00 -6.46
CA MET A 24 -19.08 7.80 -5.03
C MET A 24 -20.35 7.70 -4.18
N LYS A 25 -21.28 8.65 -4.32
CA LYS A 25 -22.56 8.61 -3.59
C LYS A 25 -23.39 7.36 -3.91
N HIS A 26 -23.27 6.84 -5.13
CA HIS A 26 -23.95 5.60 -5.50
C HIS A 26 -23.28 4.38 -4.86
N ALA A 27 -21.94 4.33 -4.87
CA ALA A 27 -21.16 3.28 -4.23
C ALA A 27 -21.40 3.24 -2.71
N GLU A 28 -21.46 4.40 -2.05
CA GLU A 28 -21.76 4.52 -0.61
C GLU A 28 -23.11 3.89 -0.24
N LYS A 29 -24.13 4.00 -1.10
CA LYS A 29 -25.45 3.39 -0.88
C LYS A 29 -25.45 1.87 -1.03
N GLN A 30 -24.46 1.32 -1.70
CA GLN A 30 -24.31 -0.11 -1.93
C GLN A 30 -23.37 -0.77 -0.91
N ILE A 31 -22.84 -0.02 0.06
CA ILE A 31 -22.01 -0.58 1.13
C ILE A 31 -22.90 -1.49 1.99
N PRO A 32 -22.49 -2.73 2.28
CA PRO A 32 -23.24 -3.61 3.17
C PRO A 32 -23.43 -2.96 4.55
N GLN A 33 -24.61 -3.09 5.15
CA GLN A 33 -24.96 -2.41 6.40
C GLN A 33 -24.27 -3.00 7.65
N GLN A 34 -23.61 -4.15 7.52
CA GLN A 34 -22.95 -4.79 8.64
C GLN A 34 -21.79 -3.93 9.18
N PRO A 35 -21.56 -3.91 10.50
CA PRO A 35 -20.58 -3.02 11.12
C PRO A 35 -19.15 -3.17 10.56
N HIS A 36 -18.72 -4.40 10.28
CA HIS A 36 -17.38 -4.67 9.75
C HIS A 36 -17.18 -4.11 8.34
N TRP A 37 -18.19 -4.18 7.47
CA TRP A 37 -18.14 -3.58 6.13
C TRP A 37 -18.13 -2.05 6.22
N GLY A 38 -18.97 -1.46 7.07
CA GLY A 38 -18.95 -0.02 7.33
C GLY A 38 -17.57 0.46 7.81
N PHE A 39 -16.94 -0.30 8.72
CA PHE A 39 -15.56 -0.04 9.15
C PHE A 39 -14.56 -0.14 7.99
N CYS A 40 -14.59 -1.22 7.21
CA CYS A 40 -13.65 -1.44 6.10
C CYS A 40 -13.69 -0.28 5.09
N TYR A 41 -14.87 0.11 4.62
CA TYR A 41 -14.99 1.21 3.67
C TYR A 41 -14.62 2.57 4.27
N THR A 42 -14.94 2.81 5.54
CA THR A 42 -14.51 4.03 6.24
C THR A 42 -12.99 4.08 6.35
N MET A 43 -12.36 2.98 6.74
CA MET A 43 -10.91 2.89 6.85
C MET A 43 -10.24 3.03 5.49
N LEU A 44 -10.78 2.43 4.44
CA LEU A 44 -10.26 2.56 3.08
C LEU A 44 -10.11 4.03 2.67
N HIS A 45 -11.11 4.87 2.96
CA HIS A 45 -11.02 6.32 2.70
C HIS A 45 -9.97 7.03 3.54
N LYS A 46 -9.84 6.65 4.81
CA LYS A 46 -8.91 7.28 5.75
C LYS A 46 -7.46 6.95 5.44
N VAL A 47 -7.16 5.69 5.14
CA VAL A 47 -5.80 5.20 4.86
C VAL A 47 -5.44 5.27 3.37
N SER A 48 -6.36 5.65 2.48
CA SER A 48 -6.10 5.72 1.05
C SER A 48 -7.02 6.63 0.24
N ARG A 49 -6.74 7.93 0.23
CA ARG A 49 -7.57 8.90 -0.49
C ARG A 49 -7.69 8.60 -1.99
N SER A 50 -6.58 8.28 -2.66
CA SER A 50 -6.57 8.07 -4.12
C SER A 50 -7.12 6.68 -4.51
N PHE A 51 -6.69 5.61 -3.84
CA PHE A 51 -7.18 4.27 -4.19
C PHE A 51 -8.64 4.06 -3.80
N ALA A 52 -9.13 4.66 -2.71
CA ALA A 52 -10.54 4.56 -2.34
C ALA A 52 -11.47 5.04 -3.48
N LEU A 53 -11.08 6.11 -4.18
CA LEU A 53 -11.84 6.64 -5.32
C LEU A 53 -11.90 5.68 -6.50
N VAL A 54 -10.82 4.95 -6.76
CA VAL A 54 -10.74 3.99 -7.87
C VAL A 54 -11.46 2.70 -7.51
N ILE A 55 -11.25 2.20 -6.29
CA ILE A 55 -11.87 0.96 -5.80
C ILE A 55 -13.40 1.09 -5.79
N GLN A 56 -13.94 2.25 -5.40
CA GLN A 56 -15.40 2.46 -5.40
C GLN A 56 -16.08 2.41 -6.76
N GLN A 57 -15.32 2.52 -7.86
CA GLN A 57 -15.85 2.40 -9.22
C GLN A 57 -16.01 0.95 -9.68
N LEU A 58 -15.47 -0.01 -8.92
CA LEU A 58 -15.61 -1.43 -9.21
C LEU A 58 -17.05 -1.91 -8.92
N GLY A 59 -17.46 -2.98 -9.62
CA GLY A 59 -18.73 -3.65 -9.35
C GLY A 59 -18.77 -4.24 -7.92
N PRO A 60 -19.95 -4.40 -7.29
CA PRO A 60 -20.08 -4.67 -5.86
C PRO A 60 -19.23 -5.84 -5.34
N GLN A 61 -19.29 -7.00 -6.00
CA GLN A 61 -18.55 -8.20 -5.56
C GLN A 61 -17.03 -7.99 -5.60
N LEU A 62 -16.51 -7.45 -6.70
CA LEU A 62 -15.07 -7.21 -6.84
C LEU A 62 -14.62 -6.06 -5.93
N ARG A 63 -15.47 -5.05 -5.74
CA ARG A 63 -15.20 -3.91 -4.87
C ARG A 63 -14.96 -4.35 -3.43
N ASP A 64 -15.80 -5.23 -2.89
CA ASP A 64 -15.65 -5.77 -1.54
C ASP A 64 -14.34 -6.56 -1.39
N ALA A 65 -14.04 -7.43 -2.36
CA ALA A 65 -12.80 -8.21 -2.36
C ALA A 65 -11.53 -7.34 -2.43
N VAL A 66 -11.52 -6.31 -3.31
CA VAL A 66 -10.39 -5.39 -3.44
C VAL A 66 -10.26 -4.46 -2.23
N CYS A 67 -11.38 -4.06 -1.61
CA CYS A 67 -11.38 -3.29 -0.36
C CYS A 67 -10.69 -4.07 0.76
N VAL A 68 -11.10 -5.31 1.00
CA VAL A 68 -10.47 -6.18 2.00
C VAL A 68 -9.01 -6.45 1.66
N PHE A 69 -8.70 -6.78 0.39
CA PHE A 69 -7.33 -7.02 -0.05
C PHE A 69 -6.43 -5.81 0.26
N TYR A 70 -6.88 -4.59 -0.06
CA TYR A 70 -6.14 -3.37 0.24
C TYR A 70 -5.89 -3.20 1.75
N LEU A 71 -6.92 -3.42 2.59
CA LEU A 71 -6.80 -3.22 4.04
C LEU A 71 -5.90 -4.27 4.70
N VAL A 72 -5.94 -5.52 4.25
CA VAL A 72 -5.03 -6.58 4.70
C VAL A 72 -3.58 -6.20 4.39
N LEU A 73 -3.30 -5.78 3.16
CA LEU A 73 -1.94 -5.39 2.79
C LEU A 73 -1.50 -4.09 3.47
N ARG A 74 -2.41 -3.13 3.68
CA ARG A 74 -2.10 -1.91 4.43
C ARG A 74 -1.78 -2.21 5.90
N ALA A 75 -2.47 -3.17 6.51
CA ALA A 75 -2.16 -3.61 7.87
C ALA A 75 -0.79 -4.30 7.92
N LEU A 76 -0.45 -5.13 6.92
CA LEU A 76 0.88 -5.71 6.78
C LEU A 76 1.97 -4.64 6.62
N ASP A 77 1.79 -3.67 5.72
CA ASP A 77 2.68 -2.51 5.55
C ASP A 77 2.86 -1.75 6.88
N THR A 78 1.79 -1.57 7.65
CA THR A 78 1.85 -0.85 8.93
C THR A 78 2.76 -1.55 9.95
N VAL A 79 2.82 -2.88 9.93
CA VAL A 79 3.76 -3.65 10.76
C VAL A 79 5.20 -3.50 10.24
N GLU A 80 5.38 -3.52 8.92
CA GLU A 80 6.68 -3.40 8.26
C GLU A 80 7.30 -2.02 8.49
N ASP A 81 6.52 -0.95 8.27
CA ASP A 81 6.94 0.44 8.33
C ASP A 81 7.18 0.96 9.75
N ASP A 82 6.55 0.37 10.77
CA ASP A 82 6.66 0.87 12.14
C ASP A 82 8.07 0.64 12.72
N THR A 83 8.89 1.69 12.67
CA THR A 83 10.29 1.68 13.12
C THR A 83 10.46 1.61 14.64
N SER A 84 9.38 1.73 15.42
CA SER A 84 9.42 1.59 16.88
C SER A 84 9.39 0.13 17.35
N ILE A 85 9.01 -0.81 16.47
CA ILE A 85 8.94 -2.24 16.76
C ILE A 85 10.29 -2.89 16.52
N ALA A 86 10.78 -3.64 17.51
CA ALA A 86 12.01 -4.41 17.38
C ALA A 86 11.90 -5.49 16.28
N THR A 87 12.99 -5.69 15.53
CA THR A 87 13.04 -6.60 14.38
C THR A 87 12.68 -8.05 14.75
N ASP A 88 13.10 -8.51 15.92
CA ASP A 88 12.82 -9.86 16.43
C ASP A 88 11.33 -10.11 16.72
N VAL A 89 10.57 -9.07 17.06
CA VAL A 89 9.11 -9.11 17.19
C VAL A 89 8.43 -9.00 15.82
N LYS A 90 8.94 -8.13 14.95
CA LYS A 90 8.35 -7.84 13.63
C LYS A 90 8.42 -9.05 12.68
N LEU A 91 9.56 -9.74 12.61
CA LEU A 91 9.79 -10.81 11.65
C LEU A 91 8.78 -11.98 11.75
N PRO A 92 8.51 -12.56 12.95
CA PRO A 92 7.53 -13.62 13.08
C PRO A 92 6.10 -13.19 12.67
N ILE A 93 5.74 -11.94 12.97
CA ILE A 93 4.43 -11.37 12.64
C ILE A 93 4.28 -11.28 11.13
N LEU A 94 5.25 -10.69 10.42
CA LEU A 94 5.18 -10.55 8.96
C LEU A 94 5.07 -11.91 8.25
N ILE A 95 5.87 -12.89 8.67
CA ILE A 95 5.86 -14.24 8.09
C ILE A 95 4.50 -14.92 8.33
N SER A 96 3.93 -14.74 9.52
CA SER A 96 2.69 -15.41 9.93
C SER A 96 1.42 -14.60 9.66
N PHE A 97 1.54 -13.37 9.13
CA PHE A 97 0.43 -12.43 9.01
C PHE A 97 -0.76 -13.00 8.23
N HIS A 98 -0.50 -13.75 7.16
CA HIS A 98 -1.53 -14.44 6.38
C HIS A 98 -2.42 -15.38 7.21
N ARG A 99 -1.91 -15.94 8.31
CA ARG A 99 -2.69 -16.79 9.24
C ARG A 99 -3.54 -15.96 10.19
N HIS A 100 -3.01 -14.80 10.61
CA HIS A 100 -3.71 -13.89 11.51
C HIS A 100 -4.97 -13.27 10.89
N ILE A 101 -5.07 -13.20 9.55
CA ILE A 101 -6.30 -12.77 8.85
C ILE A 101 -7.50 -13.67 9.18
N TYR A 102 -7.27 -14.95 9.50
CA TYR A 102 -8.34 -15.88 9.87
C TYR A 102 -8.72 -15.81 11.37
N ASP A 103 -7.92 -15.13 12.17
CA ASP A 103 -8.08 -15.07 13.63
C ASP A 103 -8.72 -13.75 14.04
N CYS A 104 -10.02 -13.75 14.31
CA CYS A 104 -10.75 -12.56 14.74
C CYS A 104 -10.31 -12.03 16.12
N GLU A 105 -9.63 -12.85 16.93
CA GLU A 105 -9.13 -12.44 18.24
C GLU A 105 -7.69 -11.91 18.17
N TRP A 106 -7.03 -12.03 17.01
CA TRP A 106 -5.70 -11.51 16.84
C TRP A 106 -5.69 -9.99 16.93
N HIS A 107 -4.81 -9.47 17.78
CA HIS A 107 -4.65 -8.04 18.01
C HIS A 107 -3.17 -7.70 18.15
N PHE A 108 -2.73 -6.72 17.35
CA PHE A 108 -1.39 -6.17 17.43
C PHE A 108 -1.44 -4.68 17.17
N SER A 109 -1.23 -3.89 18.21
CA SER A 109 -1.35 -2.44 18.15
C SER A 109 -0.04 -1.80 17.67
N CYS A 110 -0.04 -1.26 16.45
CA CYS A 110 1.09 -0.53 15.89
C CYS A 110 0.67 0.59 14.93
N GLY A 111 1.63 1.40 14.48
CA GLY A 111 1.41 2.53 13.59
C GLY A 111 0.87 3.78 14.29
N THR A 112 0.54 4.80 13.49
CA THR A 112 0.06 6.10 13.98
C THR A 112 -1.26 6.51 13.30
N LYS A 113 -2.03 7.41 13.94
CA LYS A 113 -3.28 7.98 13.41
C LYS A 113 -4.25 6.90 12.91
N ASP A 114 -4.74 7.01 11.68
CA ASP A 114 -5.71 6.08 11.10
C ASP A 114 -5.11 4.68 10.85
N TYR A 115 -3.79 4.55 10.66
CA TYR A 115 -3.15 3.22 10.55
C TYR A 115 -3.22 2.47 11.88
N LYS A 116 -3.04 3.17 13.00
CA LYS A 116 -3.25 2.59 14.33
C LYS A 116 -4.67 2.10 14.53
N VAL A 117 -5.66 2.89 14.11
CA VAL A 117 -7.08 2.49 14.19
C VAL A 117 -7.36 1.24 13.35
N LEU A 118 -6.74 1.12 12.17
CA LEU A 118 -6.85 -0.08 11.33
C LEU A 118 -6.32 -1.32 12.08
N MET A 119 -5.13 -1.21 12.69
CA MET A 119 -4.51 -2.29 13.44
C MET A 119 -5.29 -2.66 14.70
N ASP A 120 -5.75 -1.65 15.46
CA ASP A 120 -6.50 -1.85 16.71
C ASP A 120 -7.87 -2.51 16.48
N GLN A 121 -8.45 -2.35 15.29
CA GLN A 121 -9.77 -2.88 14.92
C GLN A 121 -9.69 -3.86 13.73
N PHE A 122 -8.54 -4.54 13.57
CA PHE A 122 -8.29 -5.44 12.44
C PHE A 122 -9.26 -6.65 12.38
N HIS A 123 -9.87 -7.02 13.50
CA HIS A 123 -10.91 -8.05 13.56
C HIS A 123 -12.10 -7.79 12.62
N HIS A 124 -12.44 -6.52 12.35
CA HIS A 124 -13.46 -6.18 11.34
C HIS A 124 -13.02 -6.58 9.92
N VAL A 125 -11.75 -6.36 9.58
CA VAL A 125 -11.19 -6.76 8.28
C VAL A 125 -11.17 -8.30 8.17
N SER A 126 -10.79 -8.99 9.26
CA SER A 126 -10.77 -10.46 9.34
C SER A 126 -12.17 -11.08 9.18
N THR A 127 -13.19 -10.43 9.78
CA THR A 127 -14.60 -10.82 9.61
C THR A 127 -15.06 -10.63 8.16
N ALA A 128 -14.77 -9.46 7.57
CA ALA A 128 -15.10 -9.17 6.17
C ALA A 128 -14.41 -10.16 5.20
N PHE A 129 -13.14 -10.47 5.45
CA PHE A 129 -12.36 -11.45 4.69
C PHE A 129 -12.99 -12.84 4.72
N SER A 130 -13.46 -13.29 5.89
CA SER A 130 -14.08 -14.60 6.06
C SER A 130 -15.40 -14.75 5.29
N GLU A 131 -16.09 -13.66 4.98
CA GLU A 131 -17.31 -13.61 4.18
C GLU A 131 -17.06 -13.61 2.66
N LEU A 132 -15.82 -13.39 2.20
CA LEU A 132 -15.48 -13.40 0.77
C LEU A 132 -15.57 -14.81 0.17
N GLY A 133 -15.69 -14.89 -1.15
CA GLY A 133 -15.61 -16.15 -1.88
C GLY A 133 -14.24 -16.84 -1.71
N LYS A 134 -14.20 -18.18 -1.75
CA LYS A 134 -12.95 -18.95 -1.55
C LYS A 134 -11.85 -18.63 -2.54
N GLY A 135 -12.19 -18.27 -3.78
CA GLY A 135 -11.22 -17.80 -4.78
C GLY A 135 -10.55 -16.48 -4.35
N HIS A 136 -11.32 -15.53 -3.84
CA HIS A 136 -10.79 -14.26 -3.32
C HIS A 136 -9.97 -14.48 -2.05
N GLN A 137 -10.45 -15.31 -1.12
CA GLN A 137 -9.71 -15.63 0.12
C GLN A 137 -8.32 -16.22 -0.20
N GLY A 138 -8.26 -17.23 -1.09
CA GLY A 138 -7.01 -17.87 -1.46
C GLY A 138 -6.02 -16.93 -2.16
N ALA A 139 -6.52 -16.03 -3.02
CA ALA A 139 -5.68 -15.02 -3.67
C ALA A 139 -5.07 -14.04 -2.66
N ILE A 140 -5.87 -13.51 -1.74
CA ILE A 140 -5.41 -12.59 -0.70
C ILE A 140 -4.41 -13.29 0.22
N GLU A 141 -4.72 -14.49 0.72
CA GLU A 141 -3.84 -15.26 1.60
C GLU A 141 -2.47 -15.52 0.95
N GLU A 142 -2.45 -16.00 -0.30
CA GLU A 142 -1.22 -16.32 -1.01
C GLU A 142 -0.32 -15.08 -1.17
N ILE A 143 -0.93 -13.95 -1.58
CA ILE A 143 -0.20 -12.70 -1.77
C ILE A 143 0.33 -12.17 -0.43
N THR A 144 -0.50 -12.13 0.60
CA THR A 144 -0.08 -11.68 1.93
C THR A 144 1.05 -12.54 2.49
N ARG A 145 0.99 -13.86 2.29
CA ARG A 145 2.06 -14.77 2.70
C ARG A 145 3.38 -14.48 1.98
N ARG A 146 3.35 -14.30 0.66
CA ARG A 146 4.55 -14.02 -0.15
C ARG A 146 5.13 -12.64 0.14
N MET A 147 4.27 -11.63 0.29
CA MET A 147 4.65 -10.25 0.61
C MET A 147 5.27 -10.17 2.00
N GLY A 148 4.66 -10.79 3.02
CA GLY A 148 5.21 -10.83 4.38
C GLY A 148 6.58 -11.52 4.46
N ALA A 149 6.77 -12.62 3.72
CA ALA A 149 8.08 -13.28 3.62
C ALA A 149 9.14 -12.40 2.92
N GLY A 150 8.74 -11.68 1.87
CA GLY A 150 9.60 -10.73 1.17
C GLY A 150 10.03 -9.55 2.04
N MET A 151 9.07 -8.93 2.74
CA MET A 151 9.34 -7.86 3.71
C MET A 151 10.29 -8.34 4.81
N ALA A 152 10.04 -9.52 5.36
CA ALA A 152 10.92 -10.12 6.37
C ALA A 152 12.37 -10.27 5.87
N LYS A 153 12.56 -10.64 4.59
CA LYS A 153 13.88 -10.73 3.96
C LYS A 153 14.57 -9.35 3.89
N PHE A 154 13.86 -8.31 3.49
CA PHE A 154 14.43 -6.97 3.30
C PHE A 154 14.55 -6.12 4.57
N ILE A 155 13.93 -6.51 5.68
CA ILE A 155 14.18 -5.85 6.98
C ILE A 155 15.65 -5.99 7.43
N SER A 156 16.28 -7.12 7.10
CA SER A 156 17.67 -7.41 7.50
C SER A 156 18.67 -7.27 6.35
N LYS A 157 18.23 -6.81 5.17
CA LYS A 157 19.04 -6.71 3.96
C LYS A 157 18.87 -5.35 3.30
N GLU A 158 19.98 -4.64 3.12
CA GLU A 158 19.99 -3.38 2.36
C GLU A 158 19.84 -3.63 0.86
N VAL A 159 19.26 -2.65 0.14
CA VAL A 159 19.10 -2.70 -1.32
C VAL A 159 20.40 -2.25 -1.99
N GLU A 160 21.24 -3.22 -2.36
CA GLU A 160 22.55 -2.96 -2.92
C GLU A 160 22.52 -2.83 -4.45
N THR A 161 21.89 -3.79 -5.13
CA THR A 161 21.88 -3.90 -6.59
C THR A 161 20.54 -3.50 -7.22
N ILE A 162 20.52 -3.31 -8.54
CA ILE A 162 19.27 -3.14 -9.30
C ILE A 162 18.38 -4.39 -9.15
N ASP A 163 18.97 -5.59 -9.12
CA ASP A 163 18.21 -6.83 -8.93
C ASP A 163 17.57 -6.90 -7.53
N ASP A 164 18.28 -6.45 -6.48
CA ASP A 164 17.70 -6.33 -5.13
C ASP A 164 16.53 -5.35 -5.10
N TYR A 165 16.66 -4.25 -5.85
CA TYR A 165 15.61 -3.23 -5.94
C TYR A 165 14.36 -3.75 -6.65
N ASP A 166 14.55 -4.50 -7.75
CA ASP A 166 13.47 -5.12 -8.49
C ASP A 166 12.82 -6.25 -7.70
N GLU A 167 13.61 -7.02 -6.95
CA GLU A 167 13.12 -8.05 -6.03
C GLU A 167 12.32 -7.44 -4.86
N TYR A 168 12.81 -6.36 -4.26
CA TYR A 168 12.07 -5.63 -3.23
C TYR A 168 10.73 -5.11 -3.78
N CYS A 169 10.76 -4.42 -4.93
CA CYS A 169 9.55 -3.92 -5.59
C CYS A 169 8.59 -5.04 -5.99
N HIS A 170 9.10 -6.22 -6.37
CA HIS A 170 8.28 -7.40 -6.65
C HIS A 170 7.48 -7.78 -5.41
N TYR A 171 8.13 -7.91 -4.26
CA TYR A 171 7.46 -8.32 -3.04
C TYR A 171 6.40 -7.33 -2.56
N VAL A 172 6.72 -6.03 -2.52
CA VAL A 172 5.82 -5.04 -1.90
C VAL A 172 4.75 -4.48 -2.85
N ALA A 173 4.92 -4.62 -4.17
CA ALA A 173 3.99 -4.05 -5.15
C ALA A 173 3.71 -4.94 -6.35
N GLY A 174 4.72 -5.65 -6.88
CA GLY A 174 4.53 -6.60 -7.97
C GLY A 174 3.49 -7.68 -7.62
N LEU A 175 3.61 -8.26 -6.43
CA LEU A 175 2.64 -9.21 -5.88
C LEU A 175 1.22 -8.64 -5.74
N VAL A 176 1.08 -7.34 -5.47
CA VAL A 176 -0.22 -6.68 -5.42
C VAL A 176 -0.88 -6.69 -6.81
N GLY A 177 -0.10 -6.44 -7.87
CA GLY A 177 -0.55 -6.57 -9.25
C GLY A 177 -1.02 -8.00 -9.57
N LEU A 178 -0.23 -9.01 -9.20
CA LEU A 178 -0.61 -10.42 -9.38
C LEU A 178 -1.90 -10.76 -8.60
N GLY A 179 -2.03 -10.26 -7.37
CA GLY A 179 -3.22 -10.43 -6.54
C GLY A 179 -4.46 -9.85 -7.19
N LEU A 180 -4.40 -8.61 -7.67
CA LEU A 180 -5.51 -7.97 -8.38
C LEU A 180 -5.91 -8.77 -9.63
N SER A 181 -4.96 -9.21 -10.44
CA SER A 181 -5.25 -10.07 -11.61
C SER A 181 -5.97 -11.37 -11.22
N LYS A 182 -5.55 -12.01 -10.11
CA LYS A 182 -6.24 -13.19 -9.57
C LYS A 182 -7.65 -12.87 -9.08
N LEU A 183 -7.87 -11.71 -8.45
CA LEU A 183 -9.21 -11.28 -8.01
C LEU A 183 -10.15 -10.98 -9.19
N PHE A 184 -9.63 -10.39 -10.27
CA PHE A 184 -10.40 -10.15 -11.50
C PHE A 184 -10.81 -11.46 -12.17
N HIS A 185 -9.86 -12.40 -12.28
CA HIS A 185 -10.09 -13.73 -12.81
C HIS A 185 -11.08 -14.54 -11.95
N ALA A 186 -10.92 -14.53 -10.62
CA ALA A 186 -11.81 -15.22 -9.69
C ALA A 186 -13.25 -14.66 -9.72
N SER A 187 -13.41 -13.40 -10.11
CA SER A 187 -14.72 -12.75 -10.31
C SER A 187 -15.34 -13.05 -11.68
N GLN A 188 -14.65 -13.81 -12.55
CA GLN A 188 -15.05 -14.11 -13.93
C GLN A 188 -15.27 -12.86 -14.80
N LEU A 189 -14.60 -11.75 -14.46
CA LEU A 189 -14.72 -10.49 -15.19
C LEU A 189 -13.64 -10.35 -16.28
N GLU A 190 -12.51 -11.01 -16.10
CA GLU A 190 -11.35 -10.92 -16.99
C GLU A 190 -10.63 -12.28 -17.08
N ASP A 191 -9.89 -12.47 -18.17
CA ASP A 191 -8.92 -13.55 -18.28
C ASP A 191 -7.71 -13.31 -17.35
N LEU A 192 -7.03 -14.39 -16.96
CA LEU A 192 -5.86 -14.26 -16.10
C LEU A 192 -4.70 -13.62 -16.89
N ALA A 193 -4.30 -12.41 -16.47
CA ALA A 193 -3.17 -11.71 -17.05
C ALA A 193 -1.83 -12.45 -16.78
N PRO A 194 -0.85 -12.35 -17.68
CA PRO A 194 0.50 -12.88 -17.45
C PRO A 194 1.17 -12.25 -16.21
N ASP A 195 1.86 -13.08 -15.43
CA ASP A 195 2.51 -12.66 -14.17
C ASP A 195 3.53 -11.52 -14.38
N ASP A 196 4.27 -11.54 -15.48
CA ASP A 196 5.25 -10.52 -15.86
C ASP A 196 4.60 -9.16 -16.08
N LEU A 197 3.45 -9.13 -16.78
CA LEU A 197 2.68 -7.90 -17.00
C LEU A 197 2.14 -7.34 -15.68
N SER A 198 1.54 -8.19 -14.85
CA SER A 198 1.01 -7.79 -13.54
C SER A 198 2.10 -7.30 -12.61
N ASN A 199 3.27 -7.95 -12.64
CA ASN A 199 4.44 -7.53 -11.88
C ASN A 199 4.95 -6.14 -12.34
N SER A 200 5.08 -5.93 -13.65
CA SER A 200 5.56 -4.66 -14.21
C SER A 200 4.68 -3.48 -13.81
N MET A 201 3.36 -3.66 -13.72
CA MET A 201 2.45 -2.62 -13.23
C MET A 201 2.76 -2.22 -11.79
N GLY A 202 2.94 -3.21 -10.90
CA GLY A 202 3.31 -2.97 -9.51
C GLY A 202 4.67 -2.28 -9.36
N LEU A 203 5.69 -2.78 -10.08
CA LEU A 203 7.03 -2.19 -10.09
C LEU A 203 7.00 -0.72 -10.54
N PHE A 204 6.25 -0.40 -11.59
CA PHE A 204 6.17 0.96 -12.10
C PHE A 204 5.61 1.94 -11.04
N LEU A 205 4.50 1.57 -10.38
CA LEU A 205 3.91 2.40 -9.32
C LEU A 205 4.86 2.52 -8.12
N GLN A 206 5.49 1.42 -7.72
CA GLN A 206 6.36 1.40 -6.55
C GLN A 206 7.63 2.22 -6.75
N LYS A 207 8.30 2.05 -7.88
CA LYS A 207 9.51 2.82 -8.22
C LYS A 207 9.20 4.31 -8.30
N THR A 208 8.03 4.68 -8.83
CA THR A 208 7.59 6.08 -8.89
C THR A 208 7.42 6.67 -7.49
N ASN A 209 6.80 5.93 -6.57
CA ASN A 209 6.65 6.37 -5.18
C ASN A 209 8.01 6.47 -4.47
N ILE A 210 8.88 5.47 -4.59
CA ILE A 210 10.23 5.48 -3.98
C ILE A 210 11.08 6.66 -4.46
N ILE A 211 10.97 7.03 -5.74
CA ILE A 211 11.68 8.20 -6.27
C ILE A 211 11.11 9.50 -5.69
N ARG A 212 9.78 9.61 -5.62
CA ARG A 212 9.08 10.81 -5.12
C ARG A 212 9.30 11.03 -3.62
N ASP A 213 9.24 9.96 -2.83
CA ASP A 213 9.15 10.00 -1.37
C ASP A 213 10.51 9.97 -0.67
N TYR A 214 11.61 10.03 -1.43
CA TYR A 214 12.99 10.03 -0.93
C TYR A 214 13.21 10.89 0.33
N LEU A 215 12.69 12.12 0.35
CA LEU A 215 12.91 13.04 1.47
C LEU A 215 12.12 12.65 2.72
N GLU A 216 10.95 12.04 2.55
CA GLU A 216 10.16 11.51 3.67
C GLU A 216 10.88 10.30 4.26
N ASP A 217 11.31 9.37 3.41
CA ASP A 217 11.98 8.14 3.81
C ASP A 217 13.30 8.37 4.56
N ILE A 218 14.12 9.30 4.08
CA ILE A 218 15.44 9.56 4.67
C ILE A 218 15.34 10.30 6.01
N ASN A 219 14.26 11.04 6.24
CA ASN A 219 14.02 11.81 7.46
C ASN A 219 13.21 11.06 8.52
N GLU A 220 12.83 9.81 8.25
CA GLU A 220 12.06 8.99 9.20
C GLU A 220 12.85 8.75 10.51
N ILE A 221 12.17 8.88 11.65
CA ILE A 221 12.73 8.78 13.00
C ILE A 221 12.03 7.63 13.76
N PRO A 222 12.76 6.75 14.47
CA PRO A 222 14.19 6.84 14.82
C PRO A 222 15.18 6.34 13.77
N LYS A 223 14.72 5.67 12.71
CA LYS A 223 15.58 5.05 11.70
C LYS A 223 15.12 5.46 10.30
N CYS A 224 16.04 6.02 9.52
CA CYS A 224 15.80 6.31 8.11
C CYS A 224 15.54 5.04 7.30
N ARG A 225 14.77 5.18 6.22
CA ARG A 225 14.49 4.11 5.25
C ARG A 225 15.25 4.41 3.95
N MET A 226 15.95 3.41 3.44
CA MET A 226 16.79 3.55 2.24
C MET A 226 16.40 2.52 1.19
N PHE A 227 15.67 2.96 0.17
CA PHE A 227 15.19 2.08 -0.90
C PHE A 227 15.93 2.26 -2.23
N TRP A 228 16.68 3.36 -2.39
CA TRP A 228 17.43 3.60 -3.61
C TRP A 228 18.63 2.63 -3.67
N PRO A 229 18.84 1.91 -4.79
CA PRO A 229 19.89 0.92 -4.88
C PRO A 229 21.27 1.56 -4.86
N ARG A 230 22.17 1.03 -4.02
CA ARG A 230 23.54 1.52 -3.87
C ARG A 230 24.32 1.56 -5.17
N GLU A 231 24.17 0.53 -6.00
CA GLU A 231 24.77 0.44 -7.34
C GLU A 231 24.50 1.67 -8.23
N ILE A 232 23.39 2.38 -8.00
CA ILE A 232 23.08 3.62 -8.70
C ILE A 232 23.61 4.82 -7.92
N TRP A 233 23.15 5.05 -6.69
CA TRP A 233 23.43 6.32 -6.01
C TRP A 233 24.91 6.48 -5.60
N SER A 234 25.64 5.38 -5.37
CA SER A 234 27.05 5.42 -4.98
C SER A 234 27.98 5.95 -6.08
N LYS A 235 27.48 6.03 -7.33
CA LYS A 235 28.18 6.68 -8.45
C LYS A 235 28.22 8.20 -8.32
N TYR A 236 27.35 8.78 -7.48
CA TYR A 236 27.15 10.22 -7.36
C TYR A 236 27.53 10.77 -5.98
N VAL A 237 27.31 10.00 -4.91
CA VAL A 237 27.58 10.40 -3.52
C VAL A 237 28.13 9.25 -2.69
N ASN A 238 28.84 9.55 -1.61
CA ASN A 238 29.40 8.54 -0.69
C ASN A 238 28.38 7.99 0.32
N LYS A 239 27.30 8.72 0.55
CA LYS A 239 26.25 8.43 1.52
C LYS A 239 24.92 8.94 0.98
N LEU A 240 23.87 8.13 1.04
CA LEU A 240 22.59 8.49 0.43
C LEU A 240 21.97 9.73 1.08
N GLU A 241 22.12 9.89 2.40
CA GLU A 241 21.63 11.04 3.17
C GLU A 241 22.20 12.39 2.66
N VAL A 242 23.36 12.36 1.99
CA VAL A 242 24.07 13.53 1.48
C VAL A 242 23.44 14.08 0.20
N CYS A 243 22.58 13.32 -0.49
CA CYS A 243 21.83 13.84 -1.66
C CYS A 243 20.97 15.07 -1.32
N PHE A 244 20.67 15.30 -0.05
CA PHE A 244 19.94 16.48 0.43
C PHE A 244 20.83 17.58 1.03
N LEU A 245 22.12 17.32 1.26
CA LEU A 245 23.00 18.37 1.79
C LEU A 245 23.04 19.50 0.74
N PRO A 246 22.58 20.71 1.09
CA PRO A 246 22.60 21.80 0.14
C PRO A 246 24.07 22.07 -0.18
N PHE A 247 24.48 21.71 -1.40
CA PHE A 247 25.63 22.28 -2.07
C PHE A 247 25.53 23.83 -2.14
N PHE A 248 24.38 24.40 -1.74
CA PHE A 248 24.16 25.84 -1.57
C PHE A 248 24.54 26.43 -0.19
N VAL A 249 24.75 25.64 0.87
CA VAL A 249 25.18 26.21 2.19
C VAL A 249 26.70 26.32 2.31
N LEU A 250 27.48 25.62 1.47
CA LEU A 250 28.94 25.70 1.46
C LEU A 250 29.52 26.90 0.67
N ILE A 251 28.68 27.70 -0.01
CA ILE A 251 29.11 28.95 -0.69
C ILE A 251 28.79 30.21 0.14
N SER A 252 28.09 30.08 1.27
CA SER A 252 27.75 31.24 2.14
C SER A 252 28.69 31.41 3.34
N GLY A 253 29.80 30.67 3.39
CA GLY A 253 30.77 30.71 4.49
C GLY A 253 32.13 31.33 4.15
N ASN A 254 32.25 32.04 3.03
CA ASN A 254 33.47 32.77 2.65
C ASN A 254 33.16 33.86 1.61
N ILE A 255 32.40 34.90 2.01
CA ILE A 255 32.53 36.30 1.53
C ILE A 255 32.14 37.21 2.69
#